data_AF-A0A7C5E1U9-F1
#
_entry.id   AF-A0A7C5E1U9-F1
#
_cell.length_a   1.000
_cell.length_b   1.000
_cell.length_c   1.000
_cell.angle_alpha   90.00
_cell.angle_beta   90.00
_cell.angle_gamma   90.00
#
_symmetry.space_group_name_H-M   'P 1'
#
loop_
_entity.id
_entity.type
_entity.pdbx_description
1 polymer ?
#
loop_
_entity_poly.entity_id
_entity_poly.type
_entity_poly.pdbx_seq_one_letter_code
_entity_poly.pdbx_strand_id
1 'polypeptide(L)'
;MDQGLVRLLELYTNLFTMFRWNNRPTLLRTNEAENAFVSAQFSLLLSLIARENGEKVNEDRLFKRILLKELPKCILSDISVDTKVLIKELDPEKWDAVFDATVSEVAPLLPANHREEFMNEMKMVKDGSTEGKIISTGDLLSALLEADIHSRFFPEYYEEALESLKKRLSHFDRFQPYKILRESPWIKDYQEALVVLLRAVRWNRLKRNVETTVAGHSFYVAVIAYLLALMENEVGNNIDSLEVVKKALLHDIPESLTGDIITPTKRKVEGFEEVVSKVEEKMVSEKLLVHMPKNIALELKQRMLDPFGGKEGRLVRAADLTAAVVECLMEIKTGNTQLAFRSAISNMLDTLSKSEFENVRNLSDTFRWGLELAGR
;
A
#
# COMPACT_ATOMS: atom_id res chain seq x y z
N MET A 1 19.45 11.28 -12.17
CA MET A 1 18.57 11.21 -10.98
C MET A 1 17.76 9.91 -10.98
N ASP A 2 17.42 9.40 -12.17
CA ASP A 2 16.41 8.33 -12.37
C ASP A 2 16.85 6.91 -11.96
N GLN A 3 18.16 6.61 -11.97
CA GLN A 3 18.65 5.31 -11.50
C GLN A 3 18.39 5.06 -10.00
N GLY A 4 18.35 6.12 -9.18
CA GLY A 4 18.05 6.02 -7.75
C GLY A 4 16.61 5.58 -7.51
N LEU A 5 15.66 6.21 -8.22
CA LEU A 5 14.23 5.89 -8.14
C LEU A 5 13.97 4.45 -8.59
N VAL A 6 14.50 4.02 -9.74
CA VAL A 6 14.27 2.65 -10.23
C VAL A 6 14.77 1.61 -9.23
N ARG A 7 15.94 1.83 -8.60
CA ARG A 7 16.45 0.95 -7.53
C ARG A 7 15.61 1.00 -6.27
N LEU A 8 15.07 2.17 -5.91
CA LEU A 8 14.16 2.30 -4.78
C LEU A 8 12.86 1.51 -5.02
N LEU A 9 12.29 1.64 -6.22
CA LEU A 9 11.11 0.89 -6.66
C LEU A 9 11.40 -0.62 -6.63
N GLU A 10 12.54 -1.04 -7.17
CA GLU A 10 13.00 -2.43 -7.10
C GLU A 10 13.12 -2.94 -5.66
N LEU A 11 13.67 -2.14 -4.74
CA LEU A 11 13.78 -2.50 -3.33
C LEU A 11 12.40 -2.72 -2.68
N TYR A 12 11.39 -1.91 -3.01
CA TYR A 12 10.02 -2.11 -2.55
C TYR A 12 9.39 -3.42 -3.07
N THR A 13 9.87 -3.98 -4.19
CA THR A 13 9.36 -5.28 -4.68
C THR A 13 9.64 -6.45 -3.75
N ASN A 14 10.62 -6.32 -2.84
CA ASN A 14 10.88 -7.32 -1.80
C ASN A 14 9.66 -7.54 -0.91
N LEU A 15 8.81 -6.52 -0.71
CA LEU A 15 7.59 -6.65 0.10
C LEU A 15 6.61 -7.70 -0.47
N PHE A 16 6.66 -8.01 -1.76
CA PHE A 16 5.81 -9.03 -2.39
C PHE A 16 6.25 -10.46 -2.05
N THR A 17 7.51 -10.66 -1.66
CA THR A 17 8.10 -11.98 -1.41
C THR A 17 8.45 -12.21 0.07
N MET A 18 8.35 -11.17 0.90
CA MET A 18 8.45 -11.26 2.35
C MET A 18 7.12 -11.68 2.95
N PHE A 19 6.94 -12.98 3.15
CA PHE A 19 5.73 -13.53 3.76
C PHE A 19 5.72 -13.36 5.29
N ARG A 20 4.54 -13.22 5.86
CA ARG A 20 4.31 -13.09 7.29
C ARG A 20 3.85 -14.42 7.88
N TRP A 21 4.07 -14.59 9.18
CA TRP A 21 3.71 -15.80 9.93
C TRP A 21 4.41 -17.09 9.42
N ASN A 22 5.61 -16.94 8.82
CA ASN A 22 6.37 -18.04 8.19
C ASN A 22 6.74 -19.19 9.14
N ASN A 23 6.71 -18.96 10.44
CA ASN A 23 7.02 -19.94 11.48
C ASN A 23 5.79 -20.60 12.09
N ARG A 24 4.58 -20.38 11.54
CA ARG A 24 3.31 -20.94 12.02
C ARG A 24 2.50 -21.50 10.84
N PRO A 25 1.56 -22.44 11.05
CA PRO A 25 0.62 -22.84 10.00
C PRO A 25 -0.28 -21.65 9.63
N THR A 26 -0.43 -21.38 8.33
CA THR A 26 -1.22 -20.26 7.82
C THR A 26 -2.23 -20.77 6.79
N LEU A 27 -3.48 -20.33 6.89
CA LEU A 27 -4.48 -20.61 5.85
C LEU A 27 -4.22 -19.78 4.59
N LEU A 28 -3.83 -18.52 4.79
CA LEU A 28 -3.55 -17.53 3.77
C LEU A 28 -2.11 -17.08 3.94
N ARG A 29 -1.33 -17.11 2.86
CA ARG A 29 -0.01 -16.47 2.88
C ARG A 29 -0.20 -14.99 2.61
N THR A 30 0.12 -14.17 3.62
CA THR A 30 0.10 -12.71 3.53
C THR A 30 1.53 -12.20 3.41
N ASN A 31 1.83 -11.33 2.45
CA ASN A 31 3.16 -10.68 2.35
C ASN A 31 3.18 -9.29 3.01
N GLU A 32 4.37 -8.68 3.14
CA GLU A 32 4.50 -7.37 3.77
C GLU A 32 3.80 -6.25 2.97
N ALA A 33 3.71 -6.34 1.62
CA ALA A 33 2.99 -5.34 0.83
C ALA A 33 1.48 -5.35 1.13
N GLU A 34 0.92 -6.54 1.28
CA GLU A 34 -0.46 -6.78 1.68
C GLU A 34 -0.75 -6.30 3.10
N ASN A 35 0.14 -6.59 4.04
CA ASN A 35 0.04 -6.09 5.42
C ASN A 35 0.14 -4.56 5.47
N ALA A 36 1.06 -3.97 4.71
CA ALA A 36 1.24 -2.53 4.63
C ALA A 36 -0.01 -1.85 4.05
N PHE A 37 -0.65 -2.45 3.05
CA PHE A 37 -1.94 -1.99 2.52
C PHE A 37 -3.01 -1.94 3.60
N VAL A 38 -3.26 -3.07 4.29
CA VAL A 38 -4.31 -3.16 5.31
C VAL A 38 -4.04 -2.20 6.48
N SER A 39 -2.79 -2.12 6.92
CA SER A 39 -2.35 -1.14 7.93
C SER A 39 -2.61 0.31 7.48
N ALA A 40 -2.31 0.64 6.22
CA ALA A 40 -2.59 1.96 5.63
C ALA A 40 -4.09 2.26 5.60
N GLN A 41 -4.95 1.29 5.28
CA GLN A 41 -6.40 1.46 5.28
C GLN A 41 -6.96 1.72 6.68
N PHE A 42 -6.53 0.95 7.69
CA PHE A 42 -6.92 1.25 9.07
C PHE A 42 -6.42 2.63 9.52
N SER A 43 -5.19 2.99 9.13
CA SER A 43 -4.63 4.31 9.45
C SER A 43 -5.40 5.45 8.79
N LEU A 44 -5.83 5.29 7.53
CA LEU A 44 -6.71 6.22 6.84
C LEU A 44 -8.05 6.38 7.56
N LEU A 45 -8.73 5.27 7.91
CA LEU A 45 -10.00 5.33 8.64
C LEU A 45 -9.86 6.02 10.00
N LEU A 46 -8.80 5.70 10.75
CA LEU A 46 -8.51 6.34 12.03
C LEU A 46 -8.24 7.84 11.86
N SER A 47 -7.53 8.26 10.81
CA SER A 47 -7.31 9.68 10.48
C SER A 47 -8.62 10.41 10.20
N LEU A 48 -9.50 9.80 9.39
CA LEU A 48 -10.81 10.37 9.06
C LEU A 48 -11.69 10.51 10.31
N ILE A 49 -11.73 9.49 11.16
CA ILE A 49 -12.46 9.53 12.44
C ILE A 49 -11.87 10.61 13.37
N ALA A 50 -10.54 10.68 13.49
CA ALA A 50 -9.86 11.67 14.32
C ALA A 50 -10.25 13.10 13.90
N ARG A 51 -10.18 13.41 12.61
CA ARG A 51 -10.55 14.71 12.05
C ARG A 51 -12.03 15.06 12.28
N GLU A 52 -12.95 14.13 12.03
CA GLU A 52 -14.39 14.33 12.28
C GLU A 52 -14.70 14.59 13.77
N ASN A 53 -13.84 14.14 14.68
CA ASN A 53 -13.99 14.31 16.12
C ASN A 53 -13.13 15.46 16.69
N GLY A 54 -12.56 16.30 15.82
CA GLY A 54 -11.82 17.50 16.22
C GLY A 54 -10.40 17.26 16.70
N GLU A 55 -9.85 16.04 16.52
CA GLU A 55 -8.44 15.79 16.77
C GLU A 55 -7.59 16.40 15.65
N LYS A 56 -6.45 16.98 16.02
CA LYS A 56 -5.47 17.49 15.06
C LYS A 56 -4.60 16.33 14.58
N VAL A 57 -4.62 16.11 13.26
CA VAL A 57 -3.78 15.12 12.57
C VAL A 57 -3.05 15.83 11.44
N ASN A 58 -1.73 15.70 11.40
CA ASN A 58 -0.91 16.06 10.25
C ASN A 58 -0.92 14.88 9.26
N GLU A 59 -1.86 14.91 8.31
CA GLU A 59 -2.03 13.81 7.37
C GLU A 59 -0.86 13.66 6.39
N ASP A 60 -0.23 14.76 5.97
CA ASP A 60 1.00 14.70 5.15
C ASP A 60 2.09 13.89 5.83
N ARG A 61 2.33 14.15 7.12
CA ARG A 61 3.30 13.41 7.92
C ARG A 61 2.86 11.97 8.15
N LEU A 62 1.57 11.75 8.44
CA LEU A 62 0.99 10.42 8.65
C LEU A 62 1.22 9.52 7.44
N PHE A 63 0.80 9.95 6.25
CA PHE A 63 0.89 9.13 5.05
C PHE A 63 2.33 8.97 4.56
N LYS A 64 3.18 10.00 4.70
CA LYS A 64 4.63 9.88 4.49
C LYS A 64 5.23 8.76 5.34
N ARG A 65 4.92 8.72 6.65
CA ARG A 65 5.40 7.66 7.55
C ARG A 65 4.83 6.28 7.19
N ILE A 66 3.55 6.19 6.83
CA ILE A 66 2.91 4.92 6.43
C ILE A 66 3.63 4.29 5.24
N LEU A 67 4.02 5.08 4.25
CA LEU A 67 4.71 4.58 3.05
C LEU A 67 6.18 4.25 3.34
N LEU A 68 6.88 5.08 4.12
CA LEU A 68 8.32 4.94 4.36
C LEU A 68 8.69 3.87 5.40
N LYS A 69 7.83 3.60 6.39
CA LYS A 69 8.13 2.64 7.48
C LYS A 69 8.41 1.22 6.98
N GLU A 70 7.96 0.88 5.77
CA GLU A 70 8.13 -0.44 5.16
C GLU A 70 9.52 -0.61 4.54
N LEU A 71 10.19 0.48 4.16
CA LEU A 71 11.44 0.45 3.42
C LEU A 71 12.62 -0.19 4.19
N PRO A 72 12.82 0.07 5.50
CA PRO A 72 13.84 -0.64 6.28
C PRO A 72 13.58 -2.15 6.37
N LYS A 73 12.31 -2.59 6.28
CA LYS A 73 11.99 -4.03 6.29
C LYS A 73 12.51 -4.74 5.04
N CYS A 74 12.61 -4.05 3.91
CA CYS A 74 13.15 -4.63 2.67
C CYS A 74 14.64 -5.00 2.77
N ILE A 75 15.36 -4.47 3.76
CA ILE A 75 16.79 -4.72 4.03
C ILE A 75 16.95 -5.66 5.24
N LEU A 76 16.20 -5.41 6.32
CA LEU A 76 16.27 -6.23 7.52
C LEU A 76 15.83 -7.67 7.22
N SER A 77 16.52 -8.63 7.85
CA SER A 77 16.08 -10.03 7.82
C SER A 77 14.71 -10.20 8.48
N ASP A 78 14.03 -11.28 8.10
CA ASP A 78 12.74 -11.69 8.69
C ASP A 78 12.94 -12.16 10.15
N ILE A 79 13.06 -11.18 11.05
CA ILE A 79 13.12 -11.39 12.50
C ILE A 79 11.69 -11.36 13.03
N SER A 80 11.27 -12.44 13.70
CA SER A 80 9.93 -12.53 14.31
C SER A 80 9.70 -11.42 15.33
N VAL A 81 8.44 -11.04 15.53
CA VAL A 81 8.07 -9.99 16.51
C VAL A 81 8.54 -10.36 17.92
N ASP A 82 8.37 -11.62 18.33
CA ASP A 82 8.76 -12.12 19.65
C ASP A 82 10.28 -11.99 19.86
N THR A 83 11.07 -12.30 18.82
CA THR A 83 12.52 -12.13 18.84
C THR A 83 12.90 -10.65 18.91
N LYS A 84 12.23 -9.76 18.15
CA LYS A 84 12.46 -8.32 18.22
C LYS A 84 12.15 -7.75 19.61
N VAL A 85 11.08 -8.22 20.25
CA VAL A 85 10.73 -7.82 21.62
C VAL A 85 11.84 -8.23 22.59
N LEU A 86 12.28 -9.49 22.53
CA LEU A 86 13.35 -9.98 23.40
C LEU A 86 14.68 -9.25 23.17
N ILE A 87 15.07 -8.98 21.92
CA ILE A 87 16.28 -8.20 21.62
C ILE A 87 16.20 -6.82 22.25
N LYS A 88 15.05 -6.13 22.13
CA LYS A 88 14.84 -4.80 22.72
C LYS A 88 14.84 -4.81 24.25
N GLU A 89 14.33 -5.87 24.87
CA GLU A 89 14.37 -6.04 26.33
C GLU A 89 15.79 -6.30 26.83
N LEU A 90 16.59 -7.04 26.08
CA LEU A 90 17.97 -7.37 26.43
C LEU A 90 18.93 -6.19 26.19
N ASP A 91 18.81 -5.52 25.05
CA ASP A 91 19.71 -4.44 24.65
C ASP A 91 19.02 -3.48 23.65
N PRO A 92 18.26 -2.48 24.16
CA PRO A 92 17.56 -1.54 23.31
C PRO A 92 18.51 -0.68 22.47
N GLU A 93 19.69 -0.32 23.01
CA GLU A 93 20.68 0.49 22.30
C GLU A 93 21.24 -0.23 21.07
N LYS A 94 21.53 -1.54 21.18
CA LYS A 94 21.95 -2.33 20.02
C LYS A 94 20.85 -2.47 18.98
N TRP A 95 19.60 -2.64 19.39
CA TRP A 95 18.50 -2.69 18.43
C TRP A 95 18.37 -1.36 17.66
N ASP A 96 18.44 -0.24 18.37
CA ASP A 96 18.36 1.07 17.77
C ASP A 96 19.54 1.33 16.82
N ALA A 97 20.75 0.90 17.18
CA ALA A 97 21.92 0.96 16.29
C ALA A 97 21.76 0.12 15.01
N VAL A 98 21.20 -1.09 15.10
CA VAL A 98 20.91 -1.95 13.92
C VAL A 98 19.87 -1.29 13.02
N PHE A 99 18.81 -0.73 13.61
CA PHE A 99 17.77 -0.03 12.85
C PHE A 99 18.33 1.23 12.16
N ASP A 100 19.17 1.99 12.85
CA ASP A 100 19.83 3.18 12.32
C ASP A 100 20.81 2.86 11.18
N ALA A 101 21.56 1.76 11.30
CA ALA A 101 22.40 1.25 10.21
C ALA A 101 21.55 0.90 8.98
N THR A 102 20.43 0.20 9.19
CA THR A 102 19.49 -0.16 8.11
C THR A 102 18.94 1.08 7.40
N VAL A 103 18.49 2.09 8.15
CA VAL A 103 18.00 3.35 7.57
C VAL A 103 19.10 4.06 6.77
N SER A 104 20.35 3.95 7.21
CA SER A 104 21.51 4.52 6.51
C SER A 104 21.84 3.78 5.21
N GLU A 105 21.61 2.46 5.14
CA GLU A 105 21.75 1.67 3.92
C GLU A 105 20.73 2.04 2.84
N VAL A 106 19.53 2.46 3.24
CA VAL A 106 18.47 2.97 2.33
C VAL A 106 18.82 4.36 1.77
N ALA A 107 19.50 5.20 2.55
CA ALA A 107 19.68 6.62 2.28
C ALA A 107 20.19 6.97 0.85
N PRO A 108 21.13 6.21 0.25
CA PRO A 108 21.59 6.48 -1.12
C PRO A 108 20.50 6.35 -2.20
N LEU A 109 19.43 5.61 -1.93
CA LEU A 109 18.32 5.39 -2.86
C LEU A 109 17.23 6.47 -2.77
N LEU A 110 17.23 7.25 -1.67
CA LEU A 110 16.21 8.27 -1.43
C LEU A 110 16.44 9.53 -2.30
N PRO A 111 15.36 10.24 -2.69
CA PRO A 111 15.47 11.53 -3.37
C PRO A 111 16.34 12.50 -2.57
N ALA A 112 17.31 13.13 -3.23
CA ALA A 112 18.35 13.91 -2.53
C ALA A 112 17.78 15.02 -1.66
N ASN A 113 16.75 15.73 -2.14
CA ASN A 113 16.10 16.83 -1.42
C ASN A 113 15.26 16.38 -0.22
N HIS A 114 14.85 15.11 -0.18
CA HIS A 114 13.99 14.54 0.86
C HIS A 114 14.71 13.55 1.77
N ARG A 115 15.99 13.24 1.50
CA ARG A 115 16.73 12.15 2.15
C ARG A 115 16.74 12.25 3.67
N GLU A 116 17.18 13.39 4.22
CA GLU A 116 17.28 13.57 5.67
C GLU A 116 15.91 13.52 6.34
N GLU A 117 14.91 14.16 5.73
CA GLU A 117 13.53 14.14 6.22
C GLU A 117 13.00 12.70 6.27
N PHE A 118 13.16 11.95 5.19
CA PHE A 118 12.67 10.57 5.09
C PHE A 118 13.35 9.65 6.09
N MET A 119 14.67 9.80 6.28
CA MET A 119 15.40 9.06 7.31
C MET A 119 14.85 9.34 8.71
N ASN A 120 14.60 10.60 9.04
CA ASN A 120 14.03 10.98 10.33
C ASN A 120 12.61 10.43 10.51
N GLU A 121 11.78 10.50 9.47
CA GLU A 121 10.41 9.98 9.54
C GLU A 121 10.35 8.45 9.64
N MET A 122 11.29 7.72 9.04
CA MET A 122 11.45 6.27 9.23
C MET A 122 11.84 5.88 10.66
N LYS A 123 12.61 6.72 11.36
CA LYS A 123 13.00 6.50 12.76
C LYS A 123 11.88 6.83 13.75
N MET A 124 11.10 7.87 13.46
CA MET A 124 10.09 8.41 14.37
C MET A 124 8.66 7.93 14.09
N VAL A 125 8.48 6.86 13.31
CA VAL A 125 7.17 6.37 12.82
C VAL A 125 6.12 6.23 13.92
N LYS A 126 6.50 5.65 15.07
CA LYS A 126 5.60 5.28 16.18
C LYS A 126 5.88 6.07 17.44
N ASP A 127 6.14 7.37 17.28
CA ASP A 127 6.31 8.30 18.39
C ASP A 127 4.98 8.54 19.15
N GLY A 128 5.02 9.37 20.21
CA GLY A 128 3.85 9.67 21.04
C GLY A 128 2.80 10.57 20.38
N SER A 129 3.00 10.99 19.13
CA SER A 129 2.07 11.89 18.42
C SER A 129 0.76 11.20 18.07
N THR A 130 -0.24 11.98 17.62
CA THR A 130 -1.50 11.40 17.11
C THR A 130 -1.24 10.49 15.91
N GLU A 131 -0.36 10.89 14.99
CA GLU A 131 0.03 10.10 13.82
C GLU A 131 0.72 8.79 14.25
N GLY A 132 1.65 8.85 15.22
CA GLY A 132 2.31 7.68 15.76
C GLY A 132 1.34 6.69 16.42
N LYS A 133 0.32 7.18 17.12
CA LYS A 133 -0.78 6.36 17.67
C LYS A 133 -1.66 5.75 16.58
N ILE A 134 -2.02 6.52 15.55
CA ILE A 134 -2.78 6.03 14.39
C ILE A 134 -2.03 4.88 13.72
N ILE A 135 -0.75 5.07 13.38
CA ILE A 135 0.08 4.06 12.72
C ILE A 135 0.24 2.81 13.59
N SER A 136 0.50 3.00 14.88
CA SER A 136 0.64 1.89 15.82
C SER A 136 -0.65 1.07 15.94
N THR A 137 -1.80 1.75 15.98
CA THR A 137 -3.11 1.09 16.02
C THR A 137 -3.41 0.38 14.70
N GLY A 138 -3.15 1.01 13.56
CA GLY A 138 -3.35 0.42 12.23
C GLY A 138 -2.54 -0.86 12.03
N ASP A 139 -1.27 -0.87 12.45
CA ASP A 139 -0.41 -2.07 12.41
C ASP A 139 -0.95 -3.20 13.27
N LEU A 140 -1.41 -2.89 14.48
CA LEU A 140 -1.99 -3.88 15.38
C LEU A 140 -3.31 -4.43 14.84
N LEU A 141 -4.15 -3.60 14.23
CA LEU A 141 -5.41 -4.05 13.62
C LEU A 141 -5.17 -4.93 12.39
N SER A 142 -4.18 -4.60 11.56
CA SER A 142 -3.78 -5.45 10.44
C SER A 142 -3.28 -6.81 10.92
N ALA A 143 -2.39 -6.84 11.92
CA ALA A 143 -1.90 -8.08 12.50
C ALA A 143 -3.00 -8.89 13.20
N LEU A 144 -3.96 -8.22 13.86
CA LEU A 144 -5.11 -8.85 14.48
C LEU A 144 -6.03 -9.50 13.44
N LEU A 145 -6.28 -8.82 12.31
CA LEU A 145 -7.08 -9.38 11.21
C LEU A 145 -6.46 -10.67 10.66
N GLU A 146 -5.14 -10.66 10.42
CA GLU A 146 -4.41 -11.85 9.96
C GLU A 146 -4.48 -12.99 10.99
N ALA A 147 -4.18 -12.70 12.25
CA ALA A 147 -4.17 -13.70 13.32
C ALA A 147 -5.57 -14.28 13.58
N ASP A 148 -6.63 -13.47 13.54
CA ASP A 148 -8.02 -13.91 13.71
C ASP A 148 -8.46 -14.86 12.59
N ILE A 149 -8.06 -14.60 11.34
CA ILE A 149 -8.36 -15.50 10.22
C ILE A 149 -7.69 -16.86 10.44
N HIS A 150 -6.42 -16.88 10.85
CA HIS A 150 -5.69 -18.12 11.06
C HIS A 150 -6.15 -18.90 12.31
N SER A 151 -6.49 -18.20 13.39
CA SER A 151 -6.93 -18.84 14.65
C SER A 151 -8.23 -19.61 14.53
N ARG A 152 -9.05 -19.33 13.51
CA ARG A 152 -10.28 -20.10 13.22
C ARG A 152 -10.00 -21.56 12.87
N PHE A 153 -8.81 -21.85 12.32
CA PHE A 153 -8.41 -23.19 11.91
C PHE A 153 -7.20 -23.74 12.69
N PHE A 154 -6.36 -22.84 13.23
CA PHE A 154 -5.15 -23.19 13.98
C PHE A 154 -5.13 -22.50 15.36
N PRO A 155 -6.18 -22.63 16.19
CA PRO A 155 -6.30 -21.86 17.44
C PRO A 155 -5.08 -22.01 18.35
N GLU A 156 -4.52 -23.21 18.47
CA GLU A 156 -3.36 -23.53 19.33
C GLU A 156 -2.07 -22.81 18.89
N TYR A 157 -1.97 -22.37 17.64
CA TYR A 157 -0.81 -21.63 17.13
C TYR A 157 -0.98 -20.11 17.22
N TYR A 158 -2.20 -19.60 17.45
CA TYR A 158 -2.49 -18.16 17.40
C TYR A 158 -3.09 -17.59 18.69
N GLU A 159 -3.46 -18.42 19.66
CA GLU A 159 -4.00 -17.96 20.95
C GLU A 159 -3.09 -16.94 21.64
N GLU A 160 -1.80 -17.28 21.85
CA GLU A 160 -0.83 -16.37 22.47
C GLU A 160 -0.62 -15.08 21.66
N ALA A 161 -0.56 -15.18 20.33
CA ALA A 161 -0.42 -14.00 19.47
C ALA A 161 -1.65 -13.09 19.55
N LEU A 162 -2.86 -13.66 19.58
CA LEU A 162 -4.10 -12.91 19.75
C LEU A 162 -4.18 -12.23 21.11
N GLU A 163 -3.80 -12.92 22.18
CA GLU A 163 -3.75 -12.34 23.53
C GLU A 163 -2.75 -11.18 23.59
N SER A 164 -1.55 -11.38 23.04
CA SER A 164 -0.50 -10.35 22.95
C SER A 164 -0.97 -9.13 22.13
N LEU A 165 -1.59 -9.35 20.98
CA LEU A 165 -2.15 -8.28 20.14
C LEU A 165 -3.27 -7.51 20.85
N LYS A 166 -4.21 -8.21 21.48
CA LYS A 166 -5.31 -7.60 22.26
C LYS A 166 -4.77 -6.79 23.45
N LYS A 167 -3.76 -7.32 24.17
CA LYS A 167 -3.08 -6.61 25.26
C LYS A 167 -2.35 -5.36 24.76
N ARG A 168 -1.75 -5.40 23.58
CA ARG A 168 -1.11 -4.21 22.99
C ARG A 168 -2.15 -3.18 22.55
N LEU A 169 -3.26 -3.62 21.96
CA LEU A 169 -4.37 -2.75 21.56
C LEU A 169 -5.06 -2.07 22.75
N SER A 170 -5.11 -2.70 23.93
CA SER A 170 -5.75 -2.09 25.11
C SER A 170 -5.03 -0.81 25.59
N HIS A 171 -3.75 -0.63 25.25
CA HIS A 171 -3.04 0.64 25.48
C HIS A 171 -3.67 1.83 24.72
N PHE A 172 -4.43 1.53 23.67
CA PHE A 172 -5.14 2.51 22.86
C PHE A 172 -6.63 2.61 23.22
N ASP A 173 -7.15 1.94 24.26
CA ASP A 173 -8.58 1.97 24.60
C ASP A 173 -9.13 3.39 24.89
N ARG A 174 -8.25 4.31 25.32
CA ARG A 174 -8.58 5.72 25.53
C ARG A 174 -8.34 6.61 24.30
N PHE A 175 -7.75 6.07 23.24
CA PHE A 175 -7.56 6.78 21.98
C PHE A 175 -8.89 6.80 21.24
N GLN A 176 -9.54 7.97 21.19
CA GLN A 176 -10.91 8.13 20.73
C GLN A 176 -11.15 7.55 19.31
N PRO A 177 -10.28 7.74 18.31
CA PRO A 177 -10.53 7.23 16.97
C PRO A 177 -10.58 5.70 16.94
N TYR A 178 -9.71 5.04 17.71
CA TYR A 178 -9.73 3.59 17.85
C TYR A 178 -11.00 3.10 18.55
N LYS A 179 -11.40 3.76 19.64
CA LYS A 179 -12.64 3.41 20.35
C LYS A 179 -13.85 3.48 19.41
N ILE A 180 -14.00 4.56 18.66
CA ILE A 180 -15.10 4.76 17.70
C ILE A 180 -15.05 3.69 16.61
N LEU A 181 -13.87 3.43 16.04
CA LEU A 181 -13.70 2.41 15.00
C LEU A 181 -14.11 1.02 15.49
N ARG A 182 -13.68 0.64 16.70
CA ARG A 182 -13.99 -0.67 17.31
C ARG A 182 -15.49 -0.85 17.60
N GLU A 183 -16.17 0.21 18.01
CA GLU A 183 -17.59 0.19 18.35
C GLU A 183 -18.50 0.36 17.12
N SER A 184 -17.92 0.63 15.95
CA SER A 184 -18.66 0.86 14.71
C SER A 184 -19.05 -0.45 14.02
N PRO A 185 -20.35 -0.70 13.75
CA PRO A 185 -20.77 -1.95 13.11
C PRO A 185 -20.28 -2.08 11.66
N TRP A 186 -20.11 -0.95 10.95
CA TRP A 186 -19.66 -0.90 9.56
C TRP A 186 -18.21 -1.36 9.34
N ILE A 187 -17.39 -1.45 10.41
CA ILE A 187 -15.99 -1.86 10.27
C ILE A 187 -15.88 -3.30 9.75
N LYS A 188 -16.86 -4.15 10.07
CA LYS A 188 -16.89 -5.53 9.61
C LYS A 188 -17.02 -5.61 8.09
N ASP A 189 -17.95 -4.85 7.50
CA ASP A 189 -18.16 -4.81 6.05
C ASP A 189 -16.88 -4.33 5.33
N TYR A 190 -16.20 -3.33 5.93
CA TYR A 190 -14.93 -2.84 5.41
C TYR A 190 -13.79 -3.86 5.54
N GLN A 191 -13.68 -4.55 6.68
CA GLN A 191 -12.71 -5.64 6.86
C GLN A 191 -12.92 -6.77 5.87
N GLU A 192 -14.18 -7.17 5.62
CA GLU A 192 -14.51 -8.18 4.62
C GLU A 192 -14.05 -7.76 3.22
N ALA A 193 -14.25 -6.49 2.84
CA ALA A 193 -13.71 -5.93 1.60
C ALA A 193 -12.17 -6.03 1.53
N LEU A 194 -11.45 -5.68 2.60
CA LEU A 194 -10.00 -5.80 2.65
C LEU A 194 -9.53 -7.25 2.50
N VAL A 195 -10.21 -8.21 3.12
CA VAL A 195 -9.90 -9.65 3.00
C VAL A 195 -10.10 -10.12 1.55
N VAL A 196 -11.12 -9.64 0.84
CA VAL A 196 -11.29 -9.95 -0.59
C VAL A 196 -10.09 -9.45 -1.39
N LEU A 197 -9.64 -8.20 -1.18
CA LEU A 197 -8.50 -7.63 -1.90
C LEU A 197 -7.18 -8.29 -1.57
N LEU A 198 -7.02 -8.76 -0.33
CA LEU A 198 -5.89 -9.58 0.05
C LEU A 198 -5.80 -10.84 -0.81
N ARG A 199 -6.91 -11.36 -1.35
CA ARG A 199 -6.95 -12.62 -2.12
C ARG A 199 -7.21 -12.45 -3.61
N ALA A 200 -7.63 -11.27 -4.05
CA ALA A 200 -7.78 -10.95 -5.46
C ALA A 200 -6.39 -10.91 -6.11
N VAL A 201 -6.04 -11.98 -6.84
CA VAL A 201 -4.74 -12.08 -7.55
C VAL A 201 -4.82 -11.35 -8.87
N ARG A 202 -3.83 -10.49 -9.13
CA ARG A 202 -3.70 -9.76 -10.39
C ARG A 202 -3.06 -10.61 -11.47
N TRP A 203 -3.42 -10.32 -12.72
CA TRP A 203 -3.00 -11.09 -13.90
C TRP A 203 -3.43 -12.56 -13.84
N ASN A 204 -4.59 -12.84 -13.26
CA ASN A 204 -5.11 -14.20 -12.99
C ASN A 204 -5.28 -15.12 -14.22
N ARG A 205 -5.09 -14.59 -15.45
CA ARG A 205 -5.10 -15.37 -16.70
C ARG A 205 -3.72 -15.87 -17.12
N LEU A 206 -2.66 -15.38 -16.49
CA LEU A 206 -1.27 -15.71 -16.81
C LEU A 206 -0.62 -16.41 -15.62
N LYS A 207 0.26 -17.38 -15.88
CA LYS A 207 1.06 -17.96 -14.80
C LYS A 207 2.11 -16.95 -14.35
N ARG A 208 2.21 -16.75 -13.04
CA ARG A 208 3.17 -15.86 -12.41
C ARG A 208 4.18 -16.62 -11.55
N ASN A 209 5.42 -16.14 -11.57
CA ASN A 209 6.48 -16.57 -10.67
C ASN A 209 6.41 -15.81 -9.34
N VAL A 210 6.07 -14.51 -9.40
CA VAL A 210 5.84 -13.67 -8.22
C VAL A 210 4.43 -13.09 -8.31
N GLU A 211 3.50 -13.76 -7.62
CA GLU A 211 2.10 -13.33 -7.58
C GLU A 211 1.97 -12.05 -6.76
N THR A 212 1.17 -11.10 -7.28
CA THR A 212 0.74 -9.91 -6.53
C THR A 212 -0.77 -9.90 -6.44
N THR A 213 -1.27 -9.44 -5.30
CA THR A 213 -2.69 -9.24 -5.05
C THR A 213 -3.07 -7.78 -5.27
N VAL A 214 -4.36 -7.50 -5.38
CA VAL A 214 -4.87 -6.13 -5.51
C VAL A 214 -4.46 -5.29 -4.31
N ALA A 215 -4.49 -5.85 -3.09
CA ALA A 215 -4.01 -5.19 -1.89
C ALA A 215 -2.52 -4.80 -1.98
N GLY A 216 -1.63 -5.77 -2.27
CA GLY A 216 -0.21 -5.51 -2.38
C GLY A 216 0.11 -4.50 -3.50
N HIS A 217 -0.55 -4.64 -4.65
CA HIS A 217 -0.44 -3.70 -5.76
C HIS A 217 -0.85 -2.29 -5.34
N SER A 218 -2.00 -2.13 -4.69
CA SER A 218 -2.52 -0.82 -4.27
C SER A 218 -1.58 -0.08 -3.32
N PHE A 219 -0.95 -0.80 -2.38
CA PHE A 219 0.08 -0.18 -1.53
C PHE A 219 1.29 0.28 -2.35
N TYR A 220 1.74 -0.54 -3.30
CA TYR A 220 2.86 -0.19 -4.16
C TYR A 220 2.55 0.99 -5.09
N VAL A 221 1.33 1.09 -5.62
CA VAL A 221 0.84 2.26 -6.36
C VAL A 221 0.88 3.50 -5.48
N ALA A 222 0.47 3.43 -4.22
CA ALA A 222 0.54 4.56 -3.29
C ALA A 222 1.98 5.05 -3.05
N VAL A 223 2.95 4.12 -2.93
CA VAL A 223 4.38 4.47 -2.83
C VAL A 223 4.86 5.18 -4.09
N ILE A 224 4.59 4.63 -5.28
CA ILE A 224 5.02 5.23 -6.56
C ILE A 224 4.38 6.60 -6.76
N ALA A 225 3.07 6.70 -6.52
CA ALA A 225 2.32 7.94 -6.73
C ALA A 225 2.84 9.06 -5.82
N TYR A 226 3.18 8.74 -4.57
CA TYR A 226 3.79 9.68 -3.64
C TYR A 226 5.17 10.17 -4.13
N LEU A 227 6.06 9.25 -4.53
CA LEU A 227 7.39 9.61 -5.02
C LEU A 227 7.31 10.47 -6.30
N LEU A 228 6.42 10.12 -7.22
CA LEU A 228 6.17 10.92 -8.42
C LEU A 228 5.62 12.30 -8.07
N ALA A 229 4.71 12.41 -7.10
CA ALA A 229 4.16 13.70 -6.69
C ALA A 229 5.25 14.64 -6.14
N LEU A 230 6.21 14.12 -5.38
CA LEU A 230 7.35 14.88 -4.90
C LEU A 230 8.24 15.36 -6.05
N MET A 231 8.59 14.48 -6.98
CA MET A 231 9.42 14.84 -8.14
C MET A 231 8.74 15.87 -9.04
N GLU A 232 7.44 15.74 -9.26
CA GLU A 232 6.66 16.72 -10.01
C GLU A 232 6.61 18.08 -9.28
N ASN A 233 6.56 18.07 -7.94
CA ASN A 233 6.64 19.28 -7.15
C ASN A 233 8.01 19.97 -7.22
N GLU A 234 9.11 19.22 -7.34
CA GLU A 234 10.45 19.77 -7.54
C GLU A 234 10.57 20.57 -8.85
N VAL A 235 9.78 20.24 -9.86
CA VAL A 235 9.71 20.96 -11.15
C VAL A 235 8.53 21.96 -11.22
N GLY A 236 7.86 22.21 -10.10
CA GLY A 236 6.86 23.27 -9.97
C GLY A 236 5.43 22.88 -10.36
N ASN A 237 5.09 21.58 -10.41
CA ASN A 237 3.75 21.14 -10.78
C ASN A 237 2.68 21.28 -9.67
N ASN A 238 3.03 21.66 -8.44
CA ASN A 238 2.06 21.94 -7.36
C ASN A 238 0.98 20.85 -7.20
N ILE A 239 1.40 19.58 -7.15
CA ILE A 239 0.58 18.40 -6.90
C ILE A 239 0.28 18.28 -5.41
N ASP A 240 -0.99 18.09 -5.07
CA ASP A 240 -1.39 17.67 -3.73
C ASP A 240 -0.97 16.21 -3.49
N SER A 241 0.17 16.03 -2.81
CA SER A 241 0.75 14.71 -2.55
C SER A 241 -0.12 13.87 -1.61
N LEU A 242 -0.85 14.51 -0.69
CA LEU A 242 -1.76 13.83 0.22
C LEU A 242 -2.95 13.26 -0.54
N GLU A 243 -3.55 14.06 -1.42
CA GLU A 243 -4.67 13.61 -2.25
C GLU A 243 -4.27 12.49 -3.20
N VAL A 244 -3.08 12.56 -3.80
CA VAL A 244 -2.51 11.48 -4.61
C VAL A 244 -2.43 10.17 -3.83
N VAL A 245 -1.91 10.19 -2.59
CA VAL A 245 -1.82 8.98 -1.77
C VAL A 245 -3.19 8.43 -1.39
N LYS A 246 -4.12 9.30 -0.97
CA LYS A 246 -5.48 8.86 -0.61
C LYS A 246 -6.22 8.25 -1.80
N LYS A 247 -6.10 8.84 -3.00
CA LYS A 247 -6.65 8.27 -4.24
C LYS A 247 -6.00 6.93 -4.58
N ALA A 248 -4.66 6.85 -4.52
CA ALA A 248 -3.94 5.61 -4.79
C ALA A 248 -4.30 4.47 -3.82
N LEU A 249 -4.48 4.75 -2.52
CA LEU A 249 -4.92 3.74 -1.56
C LEU A 249 -6.36 3.27 -1.80
N LEU A 250 -7.21 4.08 -2.45
CA LEU A 250 -8.64 3.79 -2.60
C LEU A 250 -9.05 3.31 -4.00
N HIS A 251 -8.16 3.41 -5.00
CA HIS A 251 -8.53 3.24 -6.41
C HIS A 251 -9.11 1.86 -6.76
N ASP A 252 -8.57 0.79 -6.16
CA ASP A 252 -9.03 -0.59 -6.41
C ASP A 252 -9.94 -1.13 -5.29
N ILE A 253 -10.33 -0.33 -4.29
CA ILE A 253 -11.29 -0.78 -3.28
C ILE A 253 -12.61 -1.30 -3.89
N PRO A 254 -13.19 -0.67 -4.94
CA PRO A 254 -14.39 -1.20 -5.59
C PRO A 254 -14.25 -2.65 -6.10
N GLU A 255 -13.04 -3.10 -6.45
CA GLU A 255 -12.79 -4.47 -6.92
C GLU A 255 -13.10 -5.53 -5.87
N SER A 256 -13.18 -5.16 -4.58
CA SER A 256 -13.61 -6.09 -3.53
C SER A 256 -15.08 -6.51 -3.67
N LEU A 257 -15.87 -5.76 -4.44
CA LEU A 257 -17.31 -5.98 -4.65
C LEU A 257 -17.61 -6.53 -6.04
N THR A 258 -16.91 -6.03 -7.06
CA THR A 258 -17.14 -6.37 -8.48
C THR A 258 -16.21 -7.46 -9.00
N GLY A 259 -15.07 -7.67 -8.34
CA GLY A 259 -13.92 -8.39 -8.90
C GLY A 259 -13.18 -7.56 -9.96
N ASP A 260 -11.97 -8.01 -10.32
CA ASP A 260 -11.14 -7.38 -11.35
C ASP A 260 -11.75 -7.57 -12.76
N ILE A 261 -12.54 -6.60 -13.21
CA ILE A 261 -13.03 -6.52 -14.59
C ILE A 261 -11.95 -5.83 -15.44
N ILE A 262 -11.10 -6.64 -16.06
CA ILE A 262 -9.98 -6.13 -16.87
C ILE A 262 -10.40 -5.15 -17.99
N THR A 263 -9.53 -4.18 -18.31
CA THR A 263 -9.78 -3.13 -19.31
C THR A 263 -10.24 -3.65 -20.69
N PRO A 264 -9.65 -4.72 -21.28
CA PRO A 264 -10.14 -5.27 -22.54
C PRO A 264 -11.59 -5.75 -22.49
N THR A 265 -12.07 -6.18 -21.32
CA THR A 265 -13.48 -6.56 -21.10
C THR A 265 -14.35 -5.31 -21.00
N LYS A 266 -13.94 -4.29 -20.22
CA LYS A 266 -14.67 -3.02 -20.05
C LYS A 266 -14.94 -2.33 -21.40
N ARG A 267 -13.98 -2.39 -22.34
CA ARG A 267 -14.05 -1.75 -23.65
C ARG A 267 -14.52 -2.65 -24.80
N LYS A 268 -14.98 -3.86 -24.49
CA LYS A 268 -15.38 -4.84 -25.51
C LYS A 268 -16.63 -4.41 -26.28
N VAL A 269 -17.51 -3.64 -25.64
CA VAL A 269 -18.76 -3.11 -26.19
C VAL A 269 -18.86 -1.65 -25.79
N GLU A 270 -19.20 -0.79 -26.76
CA GLU A 270 -19.47 0.64 -26.50
C GLU A 270 -20.59 0.79 -25.46
N GLY A 271 -20.42 1.67 -24.46
CA GLY A 271 -21.39 1.86 -23.40
C GLY A 271 -21.24 0.90 -22.19
N PHE A 272 -20.41 -0.15 -22.28
CA PHE A 272 -20.28 -1.12 -21.20
C PHE A 272 -19.44 -0.60 -20.02
N GLU A 273 -18.45 0.26 -20.28
CA GLU A 273 -17.65 0.90 -19.23
C GLU A 273 -18.56 1.73 -18.30
N GLU A 274 -19.50 2.49 -18.85
CA GLU A 274 -20.49 3.28 -18.12
C GLU A 274 -21.45 2.41 -17.29
N VAL A 275 -21.81 1.22 -17.80
CA VAL A 275 -22.62 0.26 -17.05
C VAL A 275 -21.83 -0.29 -15.85
N VAL A 276 -20.56 -0.65 -16.06
CA VAL A 276 -19.69 -1.13 -14.97
C VAL A 276 -19.53 -0.06 -13.90
N SER A 277 -19.29 1.21 -14.27
CA SER A 277 -19.20 2.31 -13.31
C SER A 277 -20.48 2.52 -12.50
N LYS A 278 -21.66 2.38 -13.11
CA LYS A 278 -22.95 2.43 -12.38
C LYS A 278 -23.11 1.27 -11.40
N VAL A 279 -22.64 0.07 -11.76
CA VAL A 279 -22.65 -1.09 -10.87
C VAL A 279 -21.69 -0.88 -9.70
N GLU A 280 -20.46 -0.43 -9.96
CA GLU A 280 -19.47 -0.08 -8.93
C GLU A 280 -20.04 0.96 -7.96
N GLU A 281 -20.62 2.07 -8.47
CA GLU A 281 -21.22 3.10 -7.62
C GLU A 281 -22.31 2.53 -6.70
N LYS A 282 -23.21 1.71 -7.27
CA LYS A 282 -24.31 1.10 -6.52
C LYS A 282 -23.77 0.18 -5.42
N MET A 283 -22.82 -0.70 -5.76
CA MET A 283 -22.25 -1.65 -4.81
C MET A 283 -21.48 -0.94 -3.69
N VAL A 284 -20.63 0.04 -4.02
CA VAL A 284 -19.89 0.83 -3.02
C VAL A 284 -20.85 1.54 -2.08
N SER A 285 -21.88 2.19 -2.62
CA SER A 285 -22.85 2.96 -1.81
C SER A 285 -23.73 2.08 -0.93
N GLU A 286 -24.24 0.96 -1.48
CA GLU A 286 -25.25 0.13 -0.81
C GLU A 286 -24.66 -0.99 0.05
N LYS A 287 -23.42 -1.43 -0.21
CA LYS A 287 -22.79 -2.54 0.52
C LYS A 287 -21.63 -2.12 1.40
N LEU A 288 -20.77 -1.20 0.95
CA LEU A 288 -19.53 -0.88 1.67
C LEU A 288 -19.68 0.35 2.59
N LEU A 289 -20.35 1.40 2.10
CA LEU A 289 -20.39 2.70 2.78
C LEU A 289 -21.72 2.99 3.50
N VAL A 290 -22.74 2.13 3.33
CA VAL A 290 -24.12 2.36 3.76
C VAL A 290 -24.28 2.68 5.26
N HIS A 291 -23.44 2.09 6.11
CA HIS A 291 -23.51 2.25 7.57
C HIS A 291 -22.42 3.18 8.13
N MET A 292 -21.61 3.79 7.27
CA MET A 292 -20.58 4.73 7.69
C MET A 292 -21.15 6.13 7.98
N PRO A 293 -20.49 6.93 8.85
CA PRO A 293 -20.82 8.35 9.01
C PRO A 293 -20.77 9.09 7.67
N LYS A 294 -21.79 9.93 7.40
CA LYS A 294 -22.02 10.54 6.08
C LYS A 294 -20.80 11.27 5.50
N ASN A 295 -20.06 12.03 6.32
CA ASN A 295 -18.89 12.78 5.85
C ASN A 295 -17.74 11.85 5.45
N ILE A 296 -17.45 10.84 6.27
CA ILE A 296 -16.43 9.82 5.98
C ILE A 296 -16.82 9.03 4.72
N ALA A 297 -18.08 8.59 4.64
CA ALA A 297 -18.61 7.88 3.48
C ALA A 297 -18.46 8.70 2.19
N LEU A 298 -18.76 10.00 2.22
CA LEU A 298 -18.65 10.86 1.04
C LEU A 298 -17.20 11.00 0.55
N GLU A 299 -16.27 11.21 1.47
CA GLU A 299 -14.85 11.36 1.14
C GLU A 299 -14.22 10.07 0.59
N LEU A 300 -14.61 8.92 1.14
CA LEU A 300 -14.20 7.62 0.62
C LEU A 300 -14.82 7.36 -0.75
N LYS A 301 -16.14 7.57 -0.90
CA LYS A 301 -16.87 7.36 -2.15
C LYS A 301 -16.26 8.14 -3.31
N GLN A 302 -15.93 9.42 -3.11
CA GLN A 302 -15.36 10.27 -4.16
C GLN A 302 -14.04 9.69 -4.71
N ARG A 303 -13.15 9.24 -3.83
CA ARG A 303 -11.83 8.72 -4.22
C ARG A 303 -11.88 7.29 -4.74
N MET A 304 -12.85 6.49 -4.29
CA MET A 304 -13.07 5.13 -4.80
C MET A 304 -13.67 5.14 -6.21
N LEU A 305 -14.59 6.05 -6.51
CA LEU A 305 -15.32 6.06 -7.79
C LEU A 305 -14.70 6.97 -8.87
N ASP A 306 -13.90 7.96 -8.47
CA ASP A 306 -13.13 8.80 -9.40
C ASP A 306 -11.65 8.93 -8.95
N PRO A 307 -10.91 7.82 -8.83
CA PRO A 307 -9.51 7.85 -8.40
C PRO A 307 -8.59 8.51 -9.43
N PHE A 308 -8.98 8.52 -10.71
CA PHE A 308 -8.16 9.01 -11.81
C PHE A 308 -8.57 10.40 -12.32
N GLY A 309 -9.60 11.02 -11.74
CA GLY A 309 -10.03 12.37 -12.05
C GLY A 309 -9.08 13.45 -11.54
N GLY A 310 -9.01 14.57 -12.28
CA GLY A 310 -8.17 15.72 -11.93
C GLY A 310 -6.67 15.51 -12.18
N LYS A 311 -5.85 16.45 -11.74
CA LYS A 311 -4.39 16.42 -11.95
C LYS A 311 -3.74 15.30 -11.15
N GLU A 312 -4.12 15.18 -9.88
CA GLU A 312 -3.67 14.16 -8.94
C GLU A 312 -4.06 12.76 -9.42
N GLY A 313 -5.28 12.59 -9.93
CA GLY A 313 -5.76 11.30 -10.43
C GLY A 313 -5.03 10.84 -11.69
N ARG A 314 -4.63 11.76 -12.58
CA ARG A 314 -3.78 11.41 -13.72
C ARG A 314 -2.38 10.95 -13.29
N LEU A 315 -1.86 11.49 -12.19
CA LEU A 315 -0.60 11.02 -11.61
C LEU A 315 -0.77 9.63 -10.95
N VAL A 316 -1.90 9.38 -10.27
CA VAL A 316 -2.25 8.05 -9.76
C VAL A 316 -2.36 7.04 -10.90
N ARG A 317 -2.94 7.43 -12.04
CA ARG A 317 -3.00 6.57 -13.23
C ARG A 317 -1.61 6.24 -13.78
N ALA A 318 -0.70 7.21 -13.78
CA ALA A 318 0.69 6.98 -14.17
C ALA A 318 1.39 6.02 -13.19
N ALA A 319 1.12 6.16 -11.88
CA ALA A 319 1.67 5.28 -10.86
C ALA A 319 1.15 3.83 -10.97
N ASP A 320 -0.15 3.64 -11.22
CA ASP A 320 -0.77 2.33 -11.48
C ASP A 320 -0.10 1.61 -12.67
N LEU A 321 0.02 2.31 -13.81
CA LEU A 321 0.72 1.78 -14.99
C LEU A 321 2.20 1.47 -14.69
N THR A 322 2.87 2.31 -13.91
CA THR A 322 4.27 2.10 -13.52
C THR A 322 4.41 0.87 -12.61
N ALA A 323 3.52 0.68 -11.65
CA ALA A 323 3.47 -0.52 -10.80
C ALA A 323 3.28 -1.77 -11.66
N ALA A 324 2.36 -1.74 -12.61
CA ALA A 324 2.10 -2.85 -13.53
C ALA A 324 3.30 -3.15 -14.45
N VAL A 325 4.07 -2.14 -14.89
CA VAL A 325 5.35 -2.34 -15.59
C VAL A 325 6.34 -3.08 -14.69
N VAL A 326 6.50 -2.66 -13.44
CA VAL A 326 7.41 -3.33 -12.48
C VAL A 326 6.98 -4.77 -12.20
N GLU A 327 5.68 -5.03 -12.02
CA GLU A 327 5.14 -6.40 -11.87
C GLU A 327 5.55 -7.28 -13.06
N CYS A 328 5.42 -6.78 -14.30
CA CYS A 328 5.84 -7.51 -15.50
C CYS A 328 7.37 -7.70 -15.57
N LEU A 329 8.15 -6.72 -15.10
CA LEU A 329 9.61 -6.81 -15.05
C LEU A 329 10.07 -7.88 -14.04
N MET A 330 9.40 -8.00 -12.89
CA MET A 330 9.66 -9.07 -11.92
C MET A 330 9.45 -10.46 -12.53
N GLU A 331 8.39 -10.63 -13.34
CA GLU A 331 8.14 -11.87 -14.07
C GLU A 331 9.26 -12.18 -15.07
N ILE A 332 9.67 -11.20 -15.87
CA ILE A 332 10.77 -11.38 -16.83
C ILE A 332 12.09 -11.71 -16.11
N LYS A 333 12.41 -10.98 -15.04
CA LYS A 333 13.65 -11.16 -14.25
C LYS A 333 13.72 -12.55 -13.57
N THR A 334 12.58 -13.12 -13.22
CA THR A 334 12.49 -14.48 -12.65
C THR A 334 12.40 -15.57 -13.72
N GLY A 335 12.57 -15.23 -15.00
CA GLY A 335 12.64 -16.19 -16.11
C GLY A 335 11.29 -16.50 -16.77
N ASN A 336 10.23 -15.73 -16.51
CA ASN A 336 8.95 -15.91 -17.19
C ASN A 336 9.05 -15.44 -18.65
N THR A 337 8.80 -16.35 -19.59
CA THR A 337 8.94 -16.11 -21.03
C THR A 337 7.62 -15.79 -21.75
N GLN A 338 6.50 -15.71 -21.04
CA GLN A 338 5.20 -15.40 -21.65
C GLN A 338 5.23 -14.01 -22.32
N LEU A 339 4.99 -13.99 -23.64
CA LEU A 339 5.02 -12.77 -24.46
C LEU A 339 4.04 -11.69 -23.98
N ALA A 340 2.95 -12.09 -23.32
CA ALA A 340 1.96 -11.18 -22.77
C ALA A 340 2.57 -10.11 -21.85
N PHE A 341 3.56 -10.46 -21.02
CA PHE A 341 4.22 -9.49 -20.14
C PHE A 341 5.07 -8.49 -20.92
N ARG A 342 5.79 -8.94 -21.96
CA ARG A 342 6.59 -8.05 -22.83
C ARG A 342 5.70 -7.09 -23.60
N SER A 343 4.60 -7.59 -24.18
CA SER A 343 3.61 -6.77 -24.89
C SER A 343 2.93 -5.77 -23.95
N ALA A 344 2.58 -6.19 -22.72
CA ALA A 344 2.00 -5.31 -21.72
C ALA A 344 2.96 -4.18 -21.34
N ILE A 345 4.23 -4.48 -21.06
CA ILE A 345 5.25 -3.46 -20.78
C ILE A 345 5.34 -2.45 -21.92
N SER A 346 5.46 -2.91 -23.17
CA SER A 346 5.56 -2.01 -24.33
C SER A 346 4.38 -1.04 -24.38
N ASN A 347 3.15 -1.56 -24.28
CA ASN A 347 1.92 -0.75 -24.33
C ASN A 347 1.82 0.26 -23.18
N MET A 348 2.20 -0.15 -21.96
CA MET A 348 2.17 0.72 -20.78
C MET A 348 3.23 1.82 -20.88
N LEU A 349 4.46 1.49 -21.29
CA LEU A 349 5.52 2.46 -21.51
C LEU A 349 5.19 3.45 -22.64
N ASP A 350 4.50 3.01 -23.71
CA ASP A 350 4.04 3.87 -24.81
C ASP A 350 2.97 4.88 -24.34
N THR A 351 2.21 4.49 -23.31
CA THR A 351 1.21 5.35 -22.67
C THR A 351 1.91 6.33 -21.73
N LEU A 352 2.84 5.86 -20.89
CA LEU A 352 3.60 6.68 -19.95
C LEU A 352 4.48 7.71 -20.65
N SER A 353 5.06 7.40 -21.82
CA SER A 353 5.86 8.35 -22.60
C SER A 353 5.06 9.55 -23.14
N LYS A 354 3.72 9.46 -23.14
CA LYS A 354 2.80 10.53 -23.55
C LYS A 354 2.22 11.30 -22.37
N SER A 355 2.65 11.00 -21.15
CA SER A 355 2.21 11.69 -19.94
C SER A 355 2.50 13.19 -20.03
N GLU A 356 1.64 14.03 -19.45
CA GLU A 356 1.89 15.46 -19.30
C GLU A 356 3.04 15.73 -18.30
N PHE A 357 3.24 14.82 -17.35
CA PHE A 357 4.24 14.91 -16.28
C PHE A 357 5.64 14.53 -16.79
N GLU A 358 6.62 15.39 -16.58
CA GLU A 358 7.98 15.21 -17.09
C GLU A 358 8.69 14.02 -16.46
N ASN A 359 8.61 13.87 -15.13
CA ASN A 359 9.28 12.76 -14.45
C ASN A 359 8.65 11.41 -14.77
N VAL A 360 7.36 11.39 -15.12
CA VAL A 360 6.71 10.17 -15.63
C VAL A 360 7.30 9.76 -16.99
N ARG A 361 7.53 10.72 -17.90
CA ARG A 361 8.17 10.44 -19.19
C ARG A 361 9.61 9.97 -18.99
N ASN A 362 10.39 10.66 -18.16
CA ASN A 362 11.78 10.31 -17.87
C ASN A 362 11.91 8.92 -17.23
N LEU A 363 10.99 8.55 -16.33
CA LEU A 363 10.94 7.23 -15.73
C LEU A 363 10.61 6.14 -16.78
N SER A 364 9.67 6.41 -17.68
CA SER A 364 9.34 5.50 -18.79
C SER A 364 10.56 5.24 -19.67
N ASP A 365 11.30 6.28 -20.05
CA ASP A 365 12.52 6.16 -20.86
C ASP A 365 13.62 5.38 -20.13
N THR A 366 13.74 5.58 -18.82
CA THR A 366 14.69 4.82 -17.99
C THR A 366 14.37 3.32 -17.98
N PHE A 367 13.09 2.95 -17.87
CA PHE A 367 12.68 1.54 -17.96
C PHE A 367 12.96 0.94 -19.35
N ARG A 368 12.72 1.69 -20.43
CA ARG A 368 13.06 1.25 -21.80
C ARG A 368 14.54 0.98 -21.96
N TRP A 369 15.37 1.91 -21.52
CA TRP A 369 16.82 1.78 -21.62
C TRP A 369 17.34 0.56 -20.85
N GLY A 370 16.79 0.31 -19.64
CA GLY A 370 17.11 -0.89 -18.86
C GLY A 370 16.74 -2.20 -19.58
N LEU A 371 15.60 -2.24 -20.26
CA LEU A 371 15.16 -3.39 -21.05
C LEU A 371 16.04 -3.65 -22.28
N GLU A 372 16.45 -2.59 -22.98
CA GLU A 372 17.34 -2.70 -24.15
C GLU A 372 18.73 -3.23 -23.78
N LEU A 373 19.24 -2.88 -22.59
CA LEU A 373 20.47 -3.42 -22.06
C LEU A 373 20.34 -4.88 -21.62
N ALA A 374 19.22 -5.25 -20.99
CA ALA A 374 18.96 -6.62 -20.54
C ALA A 374 18.64 -7.59 -21.69
N GLY A 375 18.32 -7.07 -22.88
CA GLY A 375 18.09 -7.83 -24.10
C GLY A 375 19.32 -8.06 -24.98
N ARG A 376 20.52 -7.65 -24.54
CA ARG A 376 21.80 -7.90 -25.22
C ARG A 376 22.65 -8.95 -24.53
#